data_AF-A0AA85FQL7-F1
#
_entry.id   AF-A0AA85FQL7-F1
#
_cell.length_a   1.000
_cell.length_b   1.000
_cell.length_c   1.000
_cell.angle_alpha   90.00
_cell.angle_beta   90.00
_cell.angle_gamma   90.00
#
_symmetry.space_group_name_H-M   'P 1'
#
loop_
_entity.id
_entity.type
_entity.pdbx_description
1 polymer ?
#
loop_
_entity_poly.entity_id
_entity_poly.type
_entity_poly.pdbx_seq_one_letter_code
_entity_poly.pdbx_strand_id
1 'polypeptide(L)'
;MIDDNSILEKFVLENDCNFAIDNVDFKTKEDILEECRKQFKNYTVSGLHTCLCCLRILTRDNILRKELTSEFFLSQIFKYAFEYNCNHEYSKTSLEALKSLSNILFKESCVIEPLKAMGLIKSVMESVDILIETENNERLLLCLKLLFLVTALNSASRQELIKSNALQMLMKIVKMKSSKITDLNVSAEALKVVYNILYSIRDEDVTKELGDDIQNLVVMLRCILQDPMLNEFISYALVSQVVNVLNIIPKHLYKHLLDGNFSDHATDNLIKDSAPENKTNGISSIEILIDFLHSQLKLDAGKESETASDIRTDERICPILNCLTRASKSNRRIRKFCRLKVLPYLGKDVKRLPEDGDSIRN
;
A
#
# COMPACT_ATOMS: atom_id res chain seq x y z
N MET A 1 12.44 19.73 -42.84
CA MET A 1 12.37 18.61 -41.88
C MET A 1 12.68 19.21 -40.52
N ILE A 2 11.62 19.65 -39.83
CA ILE A 2 11.72 20.03 -38.42
C ILE A 2 11.79 18.69 -37.70
N ASP A 3 12.76 18.53 -36.81
CA ASP A 3 13.04 17.28 -36.11
C ASP A 3 11.77 16.82 -35.37
N ASP A 4 11.15 15.71 -35.76
CA ASP A 4 9.86 15.26 -35.16
C ASP A 4 10.00 15.03 -33.64
N ASN A 5 11.22 14.72 -33.16
CA ASN A 5 11.54 14.68 -31.73
C ASN A 5 11.39 16.03 -31.02
N SER A 6 11.66 17.14 -31.69
CA SER A 6 11.61 18.50 -31.10
C SER A 6 10.18 18.89 -30.67
N ILE A 7 9.17 18.45 -31.41
CA ILE A 7 7.76 18.73 -31.07
C ILE A 7 7.33 17.97 -29.81
N LEU A 8 7.66 16.67 -29.75
CA LEU A 8 7.35 15.82 -28.60
C LEU A 8 8.09 16.28 -27.34
N GLU A 9 9.37 16.64 -27.45
CA GLU A 9 10.16 17.16 -26.34
C GLU A 9 9.60 18.47 -25.79
N LYS A 10 9.23 19.39 -26.68
CA LYS A 10 8.59 20.65 -26.28
C LYS A 10 7.27 20.40 -25.55
N PHE A 11 6.44 19.49 -26.04
CA PHE A 11 5.18 19.14 -25.39
C PHE A 11 5.39 18.61 -23.97
N VAL A 12 6.37 17.72 -23.77
CA VAL A 12 6.72 17.18 -22.46
C VAL A 12 7.19 18.30 -21.52
N LEU A 13 8.11 19.16 -21.97
CA LEU A 13 8.64 20.27 -21.17
C LEU A 13 7.54 21.20 -20.66
N GLU A 14 6.52 21.48 -21.48
CA GLU A 14 5.42 22.37 -21.12
C GLU A 14 4.36 21.72 -20.22
N ASN A 15 4.19 20.40 -20.30
CA ASN A 15 3.02 19.72 -19.72
C ASN A 15 3.34 18.59 -18.72
N ASP A 16 4.61 18.32 -18.39
CA ASP A 16 4.97 17.21 -17.48
C ASP A 16 4.30 17.33 -16.11
N CYS A 17 4.21 18.54 -15.57
CA CYS A 17 3.54 18.86 -14.31
C CYS A 17 2.06 19.25 -14.46
N ASN A 18 1.50 19.21 -15.68
CA ASN A 18 0.12 19.57 -15.96
C ASN A 18 -0.81 18.37 -15.72
N PHE A 19 -1.53 18.36 -14.59
CA PHE A 19 -2.36 17.22 -14.18
C PHE A 19 -3.74 17.17 -14.85
N ALA A 20 -4.28 18.31 -15.28
CA ALA A 20 -5.61 18.37 -15.91
C ALA A 20 -5.52 18.38 -17.44
N ILE A 21 -4.46 18.96 -18.01
CA ILE A 21 -4.23 19.13 -19.45
C ILE A 21 -5.35 19.89 -20.20
N ASP A 22 -6.26 20.54 -19.45
CA ASP A 22 -7.40 21.28 -19.99
C ASP A 22 -6.98 22.48 -20.85
N ASN A 23 -5.80 23.04 -20.58
CA ASN A 23 -5.25 24.19 -21.30
C ASN A 23 -4.66 23.83 -22.67
N VAL A 24 -4.51 22.54 -22.98
CA VAL A 24 -4.04 22.08 -24.29
C VAL A 24 -5.27 21.84 -25.18
N ASP A 25 -5.28 22.42 -26.37
CA ASP A 25 -6.39 22.22 -27.30
C ASP A 25 -6.42 20.78 -27.85
N PHE A 26 -7.61 20.34 -28.25
CA PHE A 26 -7.83 18.96 -28.72
C PHE A 26 -6.99 18.62 -29.96
N LYS A 27 -6.75 19.57 -30.87
CA LYS A 27 -6.02 19.32 -32.10
C LYS A 27 -4.54 19.04 -31.82
N THR A 28 -3.94 19.83 -30.93
CA THR A 28 -2.57 19.58 -30.45
C THR A 28 -2.46 18.20 -29.80
N LYS A 29 -3.44 17.79 -28.98
CA LYS A 29 -3.41 16.46 -28.35
C LYS A 29 -3.47 15.31 -29.38
N GLU A 30 -4.32 15.43 -30.40
CA GLU A 30 -4.38 14.46 -31.51
C GLU A 30 -3.07 14.41 -32.29
N ASP A 31 -2.48 15.57 -32.62
CA ASP A 31 -1.25 15.63 -33.42
C ASP A 31 -0.08 14.99 -32.68
N ILE A 32 0.03 15.20 -31.35
CA ILE A 32 1.02 14.52 -30.50
C ILE A 32 0.77 13.00 -30.47
N LEU A 33 -0.48 12.56 -30.38
CA LEU A 33 -0.84 11.15 -30.32
C LEU A 33 -0.49 10.43 -31.63
N GLU A 34 -0.79 11.05 -32.78
CA GLU A 34 -0.45 10.50 -34.09
C GLU A 34 1.06 10.47 -34.32
N GLU A 35 1.79 11.47 -33.84
CA GLU A 35 3.26 11.45 -33.92
C GLU A 35 3.86 10.34 -33.05
N CYS A 36 3.34 10.13 -31.84
CA CYS A 36 3.69 8.97 -31.02
C CYS A 36 3.41 7.65 -31.78
N ARG A 37 2.27 7.54 -32.47
CA ARG A 37 1.92 6.35 -33.27
C ARG A 37 2.95 6.08 -34.37
N LYS A 38 3.42 7.11 -35.08
CA LYS A 38 4.47 6.97 -36.10
C LYS A 38 5.79 6.49 -35.50
N GLN A 39 6.19 7.07 -34.38
CA GLN A 39 7.42 6.69 -33.68
C GLN A 39 7.41 5.22 -33.25
N PHE A 40 6.30 4.73 -32.68
CA PHE A 40 6.18 3.30 -32.34
C PHE A 40 6.26 2.37 -33.56
N LYS A 41 5.78 2.80 -34.73
CA LYS A 41 5.87 2.03 -35.98
C LYS A 41 7.27 2.01 -36.59
N ASN A 42 8.07 3.05 -36.34
CA ASN A 42 9.40 3.20 -36.91
C ASN A 42 10.51 2.46 -36.11
N TYR A 43 10.18 1.88 -34.96
CA TYR A 43 11.05 1.05 -34.10
C TYR A 43 12.40 1.68 -33.71
N THR A 44 12.54 3.01 -33.81
CA THR A 44 13.75 3.70 -33.38
C THR A 44 13.76 3.80 -31.85
N VAL A 45 14.84 3.32 -31.23
CA VAL A 45 15.05 3.46 -29.77
C VAL A 45 15.17 4.94 -29.37
N SER A 46 15.72 5.76 -30.28
CA SER A 46 15.75 7.22 -30.12
C SER A 46 14.33 7.80 -30.13
N GLY A 47 13.99 8.56 -29.08
CA GLY A 47 12.67 9.21 -28.93
C GLY A 47 11.60 8.38 -28.21
N LEU A 48 11.83 7.09 -27.95
CA LEU A 48 10.84 6.22 -27.30
C LEU A 48 10.45 6.69 -25.90
N HIS A 49 11.44 7.10 -25.10
CA HIS A 49 11.20 7.67 -23.78
C HIS A 49 10.29 8.91 -23.86
N THR A 50 10.58 9.83 -24.78
CA THR A 50 9.78 11.03 -25.00
C THR A 50 8.36 10.70 -25.44
N CYS A 51 8.18 9.69 -26.30
CA CYS A 51 6.86 9.20 -26.70
C CYS A 51 6.06 8.69 -25.49
N LEU A 52 6.66 7.90 -24.61
CA LEU A 52 6.00 7.41 -23.40
C LEU A 52 5.72 8.51 -22.39
N CYS A 53 6.58 9.53 -22.27
CA CYS A 53 6.27 10.73 -21.50
C CYS A 53 5.04 11.46 -22.05
N CYS A 54 4.95 11.62 -23.38
CA CYS A 54 3.78 12.21 -24.04
C CYS A 54 2.52 11.38 -23.74
N LEU A 55 2.59 10.06 -23.91
CA LEU A 55 1.47 9.17 -23.59
C LEU A 55 1.05 9.28 -22.11
N ARG A 56 1.99 9.28 -21.15
CA ARG A 56 1.67 9.48 -19.73
C ARG A 56 0.92 10.79 -19.51
N ILE A 57 1.34 11.88 -20.13
CA ILE A 57 0.64 13.17 -20.03
C ILE A 57 -0.77 13.05 -20.64
N LEU A 58 -0.89 12.48 -21.85
CA LEU A 58 -2.18 12.33 -22.54
C LEU A 58 -3.15 11.40 -21.79
N THR A 59 -2.67 10.39 -21.04
CA THR A 59 -3.54 9.54 -20.20
C THR A 59 -4.23 10.30 -19.07
N ARG A 60 -3.77 11.52 -18.74
CA ARG A 60 -4.44 12.42 -17.79
C ARG A 60 -5.66 13.13 -18.39
N ASP A 61 -5.81 13.09 -19.70
CA ASP A 61 -6.97 13.62 -20.41
C ASP A 61 -8.22 12.73 -20.25
N ASN A 62 -9.40 13.33 -20.39
CA ASN A 62 -10.67 12.59 -20.36
C ASN A 62 -11.27 12.39 -21.77
N ILE A 63 -10.75 13.05 -22.80
CA ILE A 63 -11.31 13.03 -24.16
C ILE A 63 -10.65 11.91 -24.97
N LEU A 64 -9.33 11.83 -24.98
CA LEU A 64 -8.57 10.84 -25.78
C LEU A 64 -8.58 9.40 -25.25
N ARG A 65 -9.37 9.11 -24.22
CA ARG A 65 -9.36 7.81 -23.54
C ARG A 65 -9.56 6.63 -24.48
N LYS A 66 -10.57 6.69 -25.36
CA LYS A 66 -10.88 5.60 -26.30
C LYS A 66 -9.70 5.27 -27.21
N GLU A 67 -8.97 6.28 -27.66
CA GLU A 67 -7.84 6.07 -28.55
C GLU A 67 -6.62 5.54 -27.78
N LEU A 68 -6.33 6.08 -26.60
CA LEU A 68 -5.26 5.60 -25.72
C LEU A 68 -5.49 4.16 -25.22
N THR A 69 -6.74 3.73 -25.11
CA THR A 69 -7.11 2.34 -24.78
C THR A 69 -7.27 1.45 -26.02
N SER A 70 -6.92 1.92 -27.21
CA SER A 70 -6.90 1.07 -28.41
C SER A 70 -5.89 -0.06 -28.27
N GLU A 71 -6.16 -1.20 -28.92
CA GLU A 71 -5.28 -2.38 -28.90
C GLU A 71 -3.84 -2.03 -29.27
N PHE A 72 -3.65 -1.12 -30.23
CA PHE A 72 -2.33 -0.64 -30.63
C PHE A 72 -1.57 0.01 -29.46
N PHE A 73 -2.12 1.08 -28.85
CA PHE A 73 -1.39 1.79 -27.79
C PHE A 73 -1.27 0.93 -26.54
N LEU A 74 -2.32 0.18 -26.20
CA LEU A 74 -2.31 -0.69 -25.02
C LEU A 74 -1.22 -1.77 -25.13
N SER A 75 -1.07 -2.41 -26.30
CA SER A 75 -0.02 -3.42 -26.53
C SER A 75 1.39 -2.82 -26.50
N GLN A 76 1.59 -1.62 -27.03
CA GLN A 76 2.89 -0.93 -26.96
C GLN A 76 3.25 -0.57 -25.51
N ILE A 77 2.33 0.09 -24.79
CA ILE A 77 2.55 0.45 -23.38
C ILE A 77 2.82 -0.81 -22.56
N PHE A 78 2.02 -1.87 -22.75
CA PHE A 78 2.20 -3.15 -22.06
C PHE A 78 3.57 -3.76 -22.31
N LYS A 79 3.99 -3.82 -23.57
CA LYS A 79 5.31 -4.33 -23.97
C LYS A 79 6.41 -3.57 -23.22
N TYR A 80 6.47 -2.26 -23.33
CA TYR A 80 7.55 -1.46 -22.74
C TYR A 80 7.49 -1.38 -21.21
N ALA A 81 6.31 -1.58 -20.60
CA ALA A 81 6.19 -1.66 -19.14
C ALA A 81 6.92 -2.88 -18.57
N PHE A 82 6.87 -4.02 -19.26
CA PHE A 82 7.40 -5.31 -18.77
C PHE A 82 8.62 -5.82 -19.53
N GLU A 83 9.06 -5.14 -20.58
CA GLU A 83 10.32 -5.44 -21.25
C GLU A 83 11.48 -5.24 -20.25
N TYR A 84 12.09 -6.35 -19.85
CA TYR A 84 13.22 -6.33 -18.92
C TYR A 84 14.51 -6.26 -19.72
N ASN A 85 15.21 -5.13 -19.60
CA ASN A 85 16.50 -4.94 -20.23
C ASN A 85 17.40 -4.17 -19.25
N CYS A 86 18.63 -4.65 -19.04
CA CYS A 86 19.55 -4.10 -18.03
C CYS A 86 20.11 -2.70 -18.37
N ASN A 87 19.70 -2.12 -19.50
CA ASN A 87 20.14 -0.82 -19.96
C ASN A 87 19.40 0.32 -19.23
N HIS A 88 20.14 1.31 -18.72
CA HIS A 88 19.59 2.46 -17.98
C HIS A 88 18.48 3.22 -18.73
N GLU A 89 18.58 3.33 -20.05
CA GLU A 89 17.61 4.03 -20.90
C GLU A 89 16.28 3.26 -21.02
N TYR A 90 16.35 1.92 -21.01
CA TYR A 90 15.18 1.05 -20.95
C TYR A 90 14.50 1.10 -19.58
N SER A 91 15.26 1.32 -18.51
CA SER A 91 14.69 1.52 -17.17
C SER A 91 13.77 2.74 -17.13
N LYS A 92 14.20 3.90 -17.67
CA LYS A 92 13.37 5.11 -17.70
C LYS A 92 12.12 4.93 -18.57
N THR A 93 12.30 4.33 -19.73
CA THR A 93 11.22 3.98 -20.68
C THR A 93 10.14 3.14 -19.99
N SER A 94 10.53 2.08 -19.28
CA SER A 94 9.58 1.23 -18.56
C SER A 94 8.85 1.96 -17.43
N LEU A 95 9.52 2.86 -16.69
CA LEU A 95 8.85 3.66 -15.66
C LEU A 95 7.71 4.50 -16.26
N GLU A 96 7.95 5.16 -17.40
CA GLU A 96 6.93 5.96 -18.08
C GLU A 96 5.78 5.11 -18.63
N ALA A 97 6.08 3.90 -19.13
CA ALA A 97 5.06 2.94 -19.54
C ALA A 97 4.22 2.45 -18.34
N LEU A 98 4.84 2.12 -17.20
CA LEU A 98 4.13 1.70 -15.98
C LEU A 98 3.25 2.82 -15.41
N LYS A 99 3.73 4.07 -15.43
CA LYS A 99 2.94 5.24 -15.04
C LYS A 99 1.74 5.42 -15.97
N SER A 100 1.95 5.31 -17.28
CA SER A 100 0.87 5.40 -18.29
C SER A 100 -0.18 4.31 -18.08
N LEU A 101 0.26 3.06 -17.87
CA LEU A 101 -0.61 1.92 -17.63
C LEU A 101 -1.43 2.08 -16.35
N SER A 102 -0.81 2.60 -15.28
CA SER A 102 -1.49 2.89 -14.00
C SER A 102 -2.57 3.96 -14.18
N ASN A 103 -2.29 5.03 -14.92
CA ASN A 103 -3.29 6.08 -15.23
C ASN A 103 -4.47 5.52 -16.03
N ILE A 104 -4.19 4.70 -17.05
CA ILE A 104 -5.22 4.06 -17.87
C ILE A 104 -6.12 3.17 -17.01
N LEU A 105 -5.54 2.30 -16.18
CA LEU A 105 -6.30 1.39 -15.32
C LEU A 105 -7.13 2.11 -14.27
N PHE A 106 -6.59 3.19 -13.68
CA PHE A 106 -7.31 3.99 -12.70
C PHE A 106 -8.57 4.64 -13.30
N LYS A 107 -8.51 5.06 -14.57
CA LYS A 107 -9.62 5.74 -15.26
C LYS A 107 -10.59 4.80 -15.93
N GLU A 108 -10.09 3.73 -16.55
CA GLU A 108 -10.85 2.84 -17.42
C GLU A 108 -10.68 1.39 -16.95
N SER A 109 -11.40 1.00 -15.90
CA SER A 109 -11.32 -0.36 -15.35
C SER A 109 -11.69 -1.47 -16.35
N CYS A 110 -12.40 -1.14 -17.44
CA CYS A 110 -12.74 -2.07 -18.52
C CYS A 110 -11.51 -2.62 -19.25
N VAL A 111 -10.36 -1.93 -19.20
CA VAL A 111 -9.11 -2.39 -19.84
C VAL A 111 -8.42 -3.53 -19.10
N ILE A 112 -8.86 -3.85 -17.86
CA ILE A 112 -8.28 -4.94 -17.07
C ILE A 112 -8.40 -6.27 -17.81
N GLU A 113 -9.55 -6.59 -18.41
CA GLU A 113 -9.73 -7.88 -19.08
C GLU A 113 -8.87 -8.03 -20.35
N PRO A 114 -8.80 -7.03 -21.26
CA PRO A 114 -7.81 -7.04 -22.34
C PRO A 114 -6.37 -7.19 -21.86
N LEU A 115 -5.97 -6.48 -20.79
CA LEU A 115 -4.61 -6.58 -20.24
C LEU A 115 -4.33 -7.95 -19.61
N LYS A 116 -5.33 -8.56 -18.96
CA LYS A 116 -5.22 -9.93 -18.46
C LYS A 116 -5.02 -10.92 -19.58
N ALA A 117 -5.70 -10.75 -20.72
CA ALA A 117 -5.45 -11.57 -21.91
C ALA A 117 -4.02 -11.43 -22.45
N MET A 118 -3.39 -10.26 -22.27
CA MET A 118 -1.97 -10.02 -22.57
C MET A 118 -1.01 -10.58 -21.51
N GLY A 119 -1.51 -11.12 -20.39
CA GLY A 119 -0.70 -11.70 -19.31
C GLY A 119 -0.32 -10.73 -18.19
N LEU A 120 -1.08 -9.64 -17.97
CA LEU A 120 -0.77 -8.60 -16.97
C LEU A 120 -0.34 -9.13 -15.61
N ILE A 121 -1.13 -10.01 -14.98
CA ILE A 121 -0.80 -10.51 -13.63
C ILE A 121 0.54 -11.24 -13.64
N LYS A 122 0.75 -12.13 -14.61
CA LYS A 122 1.99 -12.88 -14.76
C LYS A 122 3.19 -11.94 -14.96
N SER A 123 3.11 -11.01 -15.90
CA SER A 123 4.21 -10.08 -16.22
C SER A 123 4.57 -9.16 -15.04
N VAL A 124 3.56 -8.71 -14.28
CA VAL A 124 3.81 -7.91 -13.06
C VAL A 124 4.46 -8.75 -11.98
N MET A 125 3.96 -9.97 -11.75
CA MET A 125 4.52 -10.89 -10.74
C MET A 125 5.98 -11.25 -11.04
N GLU A 126 6.30 -11.58 -12.30
CA GLU A 126 7.68 -11.84 -12.74
C GLU A 126 8.56 -10.61 -12.56
N SER A 127 8.06 -9.42 -12.91
CA SER A 127 8.80 -8.16 -12.70
C SER A 127 9.06 -7.89 -11.22
N VAL A 128 8.06 -8.13 -10.36
CA VAL A 128 8.22 -7.96 -8.91
C VAL A 128 9.26 -8.94 -8.38
N ASP A 129 9.20 -10.22 -8.75
CA ASP A 129 10.15 -11.24 -8.29
C ASP A 129 11.61 -10.87 -8.63
N ILE A 130 11.85 -10.39 -9.85
CA ILE A 130 13.16 -9.89 -10.27
C ILE A 130 13.57 -8.65 -9.45
N LEU A 131 12.66 -7.70 -9.24
CA LEU A 131 12.97 -6.41 -8.63
C LEU A 131 13.15 -6.47 -7.11
N ILE A 132 12.63 -7.50 -6.42
CA ILE A 132 12.73 -7.66 -4.96
C ILE A 132 14.19 -7.55 -4.47
N GLU A 133 15.10 -8.22 -5.17
CA GLU A 133 16.52 -8.29 -4.81
C GLU A 133 17.32 -7.10 -5.36
N THR A 134 16.70 -6.22 -6.15
CA THR A 134 17.36 -5.04 -6.74
C THR A 134 17.17 -3.79 -5.88
N GLU A 135 17.98 -2.76 -6.19
CA GLU A 135 17.85 -1.42 -5.61
C GLU A 135 16.87 -0.52 -6.39
N ASN A 136 16.18 -1.05 -7.42
CA ASN A 136 15.23 -0.27 -8.22
C ASN A 136 13.84 -0.18 -7.54
N ASN A 137 13.81 0.51 -6.40
CA ASN A 137 12.61 0.66 -5.58
C ASN A 137 11.51 1.48 -6.26
N GLU A 138 11.87 2.41 -7.16
CA GLU A 138 10.88 3.19 -7.91
C GLU A 138 10.04 2.28 -8.83
N ARG A 139 10.70 1.42 -9.61
CA ARG A 139 10.00 0.47 -10.49
C ARG A 139 9.20 -0.54 -9.68
N LEU A 140 9.77 -1.08 -8.61
CA LEU A 140 9.07 -1.99 -7.71
C LEU A 140 7.80 -1.34 -7.13
N LEU A 141 7.88 -0.09 -6.68
CA LEU A 141 6.74 0.65 -6.17
C LEU A 141 5.65 0.83 -7.23
N LEU A 142 6.00 1.13 -8.47
CA LEU A 142 5.02 1.23 -9.57
C LEU A 142 4.36 -0.12 -9.86
N CYS A 143 5.11 -1.22 -9.87
CA CYS A 143 4.54 -2.56 -10.01
C CYS A 143 3.56 -2.89 -8.87
N LEU A 144 3.88 -2.53 -7.63
CA LEU A 144 2.99 -2.74 -6.48
C LEU A 144 1.73 -1.86 -6.56
N LYS A 145 1.86 -0.59 -6.97
CA LYS A 145 0.70 0.30 -7.22
C LYS A 145 -0.21 -0.27 -8.31
N LEU A 146 0.38 -0.84 -9.36
CA LEU A 146 -0.35 -1.49 -10.43
C LEU A 146 -1.13 -2.72 -9.92
N LEU A 147 -0.48 -3.59 -9.13
CA LEU A 147 -1.16 -4.70 -8.46
C LEU A 147 -2.28 -4.20 -7.53
N PHE A 148 -2.05 -3.12 -6.79
CA PHE A 148 -3.04 -2.52 -5.91
C PHE A 148 -4.28 -2.07 -6.70
N LEU A 149 -4.10 -1.34 -7.81
CA LEU A 149 -5.20 -0.91 -8.68
C LEU A 149 -5.98 -2.08 -9.25
N VAL A 150 -5.27 -3.07 -9.83
CA VAL A 150 -5.90 -4.24 -10.45
C VAL A 150 -6.69 -5.05 -9.42
N THR A 151 -6.13 -5.25 -8.22
CA THR A 151 -6.80 -5.98 -7.13
C THR A 151 -7.94 -5.21 -6.49
N ALA A 152 -7.89 -3.88 -6.48
CA ALA A 152 -8.99 -3.05 -6.00
C ALA A 152 -10.19 -3.12 -6.96
N LEU A 153 -9.93 -3.07 -8.26
CA LEU A 153 -10.95 -2.94 -9.31
C LEU A 153 -11.50 -4.29 -9.82
N ASN A 154 -10.76 -5.40 -9.71
CA ASN A 154 -11.15 -6.70 -10.26
C ASN A 154 -11.04 -7.84 -9.25
N SER A 155 -12.18 -8.48 -8.94
CA SER A 155 -12.24 -9.59 -7.98
C SER A 155 -11.57 -10.86 -8.48
N ALA A 156 -11.63 -11.15 -9.78
CA ALA A 156 -11.00 -12.33 -10.36
C ALA A 156 -9.46 -12.25 -10.24
N SER A 157 -8.88 -11.06 -10.42
CA SER A 157 -7.44 -10.83 -10.23
C SER A 157 -6.98 -11.09 -8.80
N ARG A 158 -7.81 -10.81 -7.78
CA ARG A 158 -7.47 -11.17 -6.39
C ARG A 158 -7.33 -12.68 -6.21
N GLN A 159 -8.27 -13.44 -6.77
CA GLN A 159 -8.27 -14.90 -6.72
C GLN A 159 -7.10 -15.51 -7.50
N GLU A 160 -6.75 -14.92 -8.66
CA GLU A 160 -5.60 -15.32 -9.46
C GLU A 160 -4.27 -15.13 -8.69
N LEU A 161 -4.11 -14.02 -7.97
CA LEU A 161 -2.91 -13.75 -7.17
C LEU A 161 -2.78 -14.68 -5.96
N ILE A 162 -3.89 -15.00 -5.29
CA ILE A 162 -3.88 -15.97 -4.17
C ILE A 162 -3.37 -17.33 -4.67
N LYS A 163 -3.88 -17.79 -5.82
CA LYS A 163 -3.44 -19.05 -6.45
C LYS A 163 -1.99 -19.04 -6.92
N SER A 164 -1.43 -17.85 -7.14
CA SER A 164 -0.06 -17.64 -7.62
C SER A 164 0.95 -17.42 -6.48
N ASN A 165 0.62 -17.78 -5.23
CA ASN A 165 1.46 -17.58 -4.04
C ASN A 165 1.90 -16.13 -3.82
N ALA A 166 1.13 -15.15 -4.32
CA ALA A 166 1.50 -13.74 -4.23
C ALA A 166 1.64 -13.24 -2.80
N LEU A 167 0.91 -13.83 -1.85
CA LEU A 167 1.03 -13.49 -0.43
C LEU A 167 2.45 -13.69 0.10
N GLN A 168 3.07 -14.83 -0.20
CA GLN A 168 4.44 -15.15 0.24
C GLN A 168 5.46 -14.18 -0.38
N MET A 169 5.28 -13.84 -1.66
CA MET A 169 6.12 -12.85 -2.34
C MET A 169 5.98 -11.45 -1.73
N LEU A 170 4.76 -11.00 -1.45
CA LEU A 170 4.49 -9.71 -0.80
C LEU A 170 5.06 -9.66 0.61
N MET A 171 4.93 -10.76 1.37
CA MET A 171 5.55 -10.92 2.68
C MET A 171 7.09 -10.82 2.60
N LYS A 172 7.71 -11.45 1.59
CA LYS A 172 9.15 -11.33 1.34
C LYS A 172 9.57 -9.87 1.10
N ILE A 173 8.82 -9.13 0.26
CA ILE A 173 9.04 -7.69 0.01
C ILE A 173 9.01 -6.89 1.30
N VAL A 174 7.93 -7.04 2.08
CA VAL A 174 7.72 -6.28 3.32
C VAL A 174 8.89 -6.53 4.28
N LYS A 175 9.28 -7.80 4.48
CA LYS A 175 10.38 -8.18 5.38
C LYS A 175 11.73 -7.58 4.94
N MET A 176 12.02 -7.62 3.64
CA MET A 176 13.30 -7.13 3.11
C MET A 176 13.39 -5.60 3.10
N LYS A 177 12.30 -4.90 2.82
CA LYS A 177 12.29 -3.45 2.64
C LYS A 177 12.00 -2.72 3.96
N SER A 178 11.24 -3.31 4.88
CA SER A 178 11.05 -2.74 6.23
C SER A 178 12.35 -2.75 7.05
N SER A 179 13.13 -3.83 6.96
CA SER A 179 14.40 -3.96 7.70
C SER A 179 15.48 -2.97 7.26
N LYS A 180 15.40 -2.45 6.04
CA LYS A 180 16.33 -1.43 5.53
C LYS A 180 15.91 0.00 5.90
N ILE A 181 14.68 0.23 6.38
CA ILE A 181 14.06 1.55 6.73
C ILE A 181 14.02 2.57 5.58
N THR A 182 14.81 2.40 4.52
CA THR A 182 14.91 3.29 3.36
C THR A 182 13.65 3.30 2.51
N ASP A 183 12.83 2.23 2.56
CA ASP A 183 11.77 2.00 1.57
C ASP A 183 10.42 1.61 2.19
N LEU A 184 10.03 2.28 3.28
CA LEU A 184 8.75 2.02 3.96
C LEU A 184 7.54 2.19 3.03
N ASN A 185 7.64 3.03 1.99
CA ASN A 185 6.61 3.20 0.96
C ASN A 185 6.37 1.91 0.17
N VAL A 186 7.42 1.16 -0.15
CA VAL A 186 7.31 -0.13 -0.87
C VAL A 186 6.60 -1.15 0.03
N SER A 187 7.01 -1.23 1.31
CA SER A 187 6.35 -2.10 2.29
C SER A 187 4.89 -1.73 2.50
N ALA A 188 4.57 -0.44 2.62
CA ALA A 188 3.20 0.03 2.77
C ALA A 188 2.35 -0.31 1.54
N GLU A 189 2.87 -0.11 0.33
CA GLU A 189 2.15 -0.45 -0.90
C GLU A 189 1.94 -1.97 -1.03
N ALA A 190 2.93 -2.79 -0.68
CA ALA A 190 2.79 -4.24 -0.64
C ALA A 190 1.69 -4.68 0.34
N LEU A 191 1.60 -4.06 1.53
CA LEU A 191 0.53 -4.34 2.50
C LEU A 191 -0.86 -3.94 1.99
N LYS A 192 -0.98 -2.91 1.15
CA LYS A 192 -2.27 -2.60 0.49
C LYS A 192 -2.70 -3.71 -0.46
N VAL A 193 -1.76 -4.28 -1.23
CA VAL A 193 -2.05 -5.44 -2.08
C VAL A 193 -2.45 -6.65 -1.22
N VAL A 194 -1.73 -6.90 -0.12
CA VAL A 194 -2.08 -7.95 0.87
C VAL A 194 -3.49 -7.75 1.41
N TYR A 195 -3.85 -6.51 1.77
CA TYR A 195 -5.20 -6.19 2.21
C TYR A 195 -6.24 -6.57 1.16
N ASN A 196 -6.04 -6.13 -0.10
CA ASN A 196 -7.00 -6.39 -1.17
C ASN A 196 -7.19 -7.90 -1.40
N ILE A 197 -6.10 -8.67 -1.51
CA ILE A 197 -6.21 -10.12 -1.77
C ILE A 197 -6.93 -10.83 -0.63
N LEU A 198 -6.54 -10.58 0.62
CA LEU A 198 -7.07 -11.27 1.79
C LEU A 198 -8.50 -10.84 2.13
N TYR A 199 -8.88 -9.59 1.87
CA TYR A 199 -10.23 -9.09 2.11
C TYR A 199 -11.30 -9.89 1.37
N SER A 200 -10.93 -10.49 0.22
CA SER A 200 -11.86 -11.24 -0.61
C SER A 200 -11.99 -12.73 -0.27
N ILE A 201 -11.23 -13.21 0.72
CA ILE A 201 -11.19 -14.63 1.09
C ILE A 201 -12.29 -14.91 2.12
N ARG A 202 -13.11 -15.93 1.86
CA ARG A 202 -14.08 -16.43 2.84
C ARG A 202 -13.39 -17.43 3.75
N ASP A 203 -13.85 -17.56 5.00
CA ASP A 203 -13.28 -18.51 5.97
C ASP A 203 -13.27 -19.96 5.43
N GLU A 204 -14.25 -20.33 4.59
CA GLU A 204 -14.36 -21.65 3.95
C GLU A 204 -13.29 -21.91 2.87
N ASP A 205 -12.77 -20.85 2.25
CA ASP A 205 -11.78 -20.91 1.17
C ASP A 205 -10.33 -20.98 1.70
N VAL A 206 -10.15 -20.88 3.03
CA VAL A 206 -8.82 -20.87 3.66
C VAL A 206 -8.28 -22.30 3.72
N THR A 207 -7.36 -22.61 2.82
CA THR A 207 -6.56 -23.83 2.89
C THR A 207 -5.64 -23.81 4.11
N LYS A 208 -5.16 -24.97 4.54
CA LYS A 208 -4.19 -25.05 5.65
C LYS A 208 -2.93 -24.24 5.36
N GLU A 209 -2.39 -24.34 4.15
CA GLU A 209 -1.20 -23.61 3.71
C GLU A 209 -1.41 -22.09 3.76
N LEU A 210 -2.54 -21.62 3.24
CA LEU A 210 -2.89 -20.19 3.30
C LEU A 210 -3.09 -19.74 4.76
N GLY A 211 -3.68 -20.59 5.61
CA GLY A 211 -3.82 -20.31 7.04
C GLY A 211 -2.46 -20.15 7.75
N ASP A 212 -1.49 -21.01 7.43
CA ASP A 212 -0.11 -20.92 7.94
C ASP A 212 0.58 -19.63 7.44
N ASP A 213 0.36 -19.25 6.18
CA ASP A 213 0.89 -17.99 5.62
C ASP A 213 0.27 -16.75 6.29
N ILE A 214 -1.05 -16.75 6.55
CA ILE A 214 -1.72 -15.67 7.28
C ILE A 214 -1.20 -15.59 8.72
N GLN A 215 -0.93 -16.72 9.37
CA GLN A 215 -0.30 -16.72 10.70
C GLN A 215 1.10 -16.10 10.64
N ASN A 216 1.92 -16.50 9.66
CA ASN A 216 3.26 -15.95 9.45
C ASN A 216 3.22 -14.45 9.15
N LEU A 217 2.20 -13.98 8.42
CA LEU A 217 1.94 -12.56 8.20
C LEU A 217 1.70 -11.84 9.54
N VAL A 218 0.85 -12.35 10.42
CA VAL A 218 0.61 -11.71 11.74
C VAL A 218 1.90 -11.60 12.56
N VAL A 219 2.74 -12.64 12.54
CA VAL A 219 4.05 -12.62 13.21
C VAL A 219 4.96 -11.54 12.59
N MET A 220 4.97 -11.42 11.26
CA MET A 220 5.72 -10.37 10.57
C MET A 220 5.22 -8.97 10.95
N LEU A 221 3.90 -8.75 10.96
CA LEU A 221 3.30 -7.48 11.35
C LEU A 221 3.67 -7.12 12.80
N ARG A 222 3.72 -8.10 13.71
CA ARG A 222 4.22 -7.90 15.08
C ARG A 222 5.67 -7.42 15.06
N CYS A 223 6.55 -8.06 14.30
CA CYS A 223 7.95 -7.67 14.19
C CYS A 223 8.12 -6.26 13.60
N ILE A 224 7.29 -5.87 12.62
CA ILE A 224 7.28 -4.50 12.10
C ILE A 224 6.92 -3.54 13.22
N LEU A 225 5.81 -3.78 13.94
CA LEU A 225 5.39 -2.89 15.03
C LEU A 225 6.48 -2.72 16.08
N GLN A 226 7.19 -3.80 16.44
CA GLN A 226 8.24 -3.80 17.47
C GLN A 226 9.61 -3.29 16.99
N ASP A 227 9.75 -2.85 15.74
CA ASP A 227 11.03 -2.36 15.22
C ASP A 227 11.40 -1.01 15.88
N PRO A 228 12.48 -0.93 16.66
CA PRO A 228 12.86 0.27 17.39
C PRO A 228 13.24 1.44 16.47
N MET A 229 13.48 1.18 15.20
CA MET A 229 13.85 2.21 14.22
C MET A 229 12.63 2.88 13.58
N LEU A 230 11.42 2.35 13.80
CA LEU A 230 10.18 3.01 13.38
C LEU A 230 9.84 4.12 14.38
N ASN A 231 10.12 5.37 14.01
CA ASN A 231 9.65 6.53 14.76
C ASN A 231 8.24 6.95 14.34
N GLU A 232 7.56 7.72 15.20
CA GLU A 232 6.14 8.06 15.08
C GLU A 232 5.77 8.80 13.77
N PHE A 233 6.70 9.61 13.23
CA PHE A 233 6.45 10.43 12.03
C PHE A 233 6.78 9.71 10.71
N ILE A 234 7.85 8.91 10.65
CA ILE A 234 8.30 8.27 9.41
C ILE A 234 7.49 6.98 9.13
N SER A 235 7.04 6.30 10.18
CA SER A 235 6.39 4.99 10.07
C SER A 235 4.85 5.03 9.96
N TYR A 236 4.23 6.19 10.12
CA TYR A 236 2.77 6.35 10.18
C TYR A 236 2.04 5.63 9.05
N ALA A 237 2.47 5.85 7.80
CA ALA A 237 1.82 5.25 6.64
C ALA A 237 1.91 3.72 6.65
N LEU A 238 3.04 3.18 7.09
CA LEU A 238 3.24 1.73 7.22
C LEU A 238 2.38 1.16 8.35
N VAL A 239 2.40 1.76 9.55
CA VAL A 239 1.59 1.33 10.70
C VAL A 239 0.09 1.39 10.38
N SER A 240 -0.36 2.41 9.65
CA SER A 240 -1.74 2.48 9.13
C SER A 240 -2.09 1.29 8.25
N GLN A 241 -1.19 0.87 7.35
CA GLN A 241 -1.43 -0.34 6.55
C GLN A 241 -1.36 -1.63 7.38
N VAL A 242 -0.49 -1.71 8.38
CA VAL A 242 -0.48 -2.83 9.34
C VAL A 242 -1.85 -2.96 10.01
N VAL A 243 -2.42 -1.85 10.51
CA VAL A 243 -3.76 -1.82 11.13
C VAL A 243 -4.85 -2.28 10.16
N ASN A 244 -4.81 -1.81 8.92
CA ASN A 244 -5.77 -2.21 7.89
C ASN A 244 -5.72 -3.72 7.62
N VAL A 245 -4.52 -4.29 7.48
CA VAL A 245 -4.35 -5.72 7.32
C VAL A 245 -4.83 -6.47 8.56
N LEU A 246 -4.51 -6.03 9.78
CA LEU A 246 -5.01 -6.69 10.99
C LEU A 246 -6.54 -6.73 11.05
N ASN A 247 -7.24 -5.72 10.53
CA ASN A 247 -8.71 -5.68 10.48
C ASN A 247 -9.37 -6.76 9.62
N ILE A 248 -8.63 -7.41 8.73
CA ILE A 248 -9.13 -8.53 7.92
C ILE A 248 -8.65 -9.89 8.43
N ILE A 249 -7.64 -9.92 9.31
CA ILE A 249 -7.14 -11.17 9.91
C ILE A 249 -8.21 -11.86 10.76
N PRO A 250 -8.32 -13.20 10.70
CA PRO A 250 -9.16 -13.99 11.61
C PRO A 250 -8.86 -13.76 13.09
N LYS A 251 -9.92 -13.63 13.91
CA LYS A 251 -9.81 -13.27 15.34
C LYS A 251 -8.86 -14.16 16.13
N HIS A 252 -8.85 -15.47 15.86
CA HIS A 252 -8.05 -16.44 16.61
C HIS A 252 -6.53 -16.25 16.41
N LEU A 253 -6.11 -15.57 15.34
CA LEU A 253 -4.69 -15.32 15.03
C LEU A 253 -4.11 -14.10 15.76
N TYR A 254 -4.94 -13.24 16.37
CA TYR A 254 -4.45 -12.11 17.18
C TYR A 254 -3.58 -12.54 18.37
N LYS A 255 -3.65 -13.81 18.80
CA LYS A 255 -2.72 -14.36 19.81
C LYS A 255 -1.26 -14.25 19.38
N HIS A 256 -0.98 -14.25 18.07
CA HIS A 256 0.38 -14.14 17.53
C HIS A 256 0.93 -12.71 17.54
N LEU A 257 0.12 -11.70 17.87
CA LEU A 257 0.61 -10.36 18.18
C LEU A 257 1.33 -10.31 19.53
N LEU A 258 1.09 -11.27 20.42
CA LEU A 258 1.83 -11.40 21.68
C LEU A 258 3.14 -12.15 21.43
N ASP A 259 4.22 -11.84 22.16
CA ASP A 259 5.45 -12.62 22.05
C ASP A 259 5.23 -14.07 22.49
N GLY A 260 5.78 -15.01 21.72
CA GLY A 260 5.62 -16.45 21.91
C GLY A 260 6.31 -17.03 23.15
N ASN A 261 7.04 -16.23 23.93
CA ASN A 261 7.83 -16.69 25.09
C ASN A 261 7.04 -16.73 26.41
N PHE A 262 5.74 -16.47 26.40
CA PHE A 262 4.92 -16.60 27.60
C PHE A 262 4.20 -17.94 27.62
N SER A 263 4.82 -18.93 28.26
CA SER A 263 4.16 -20.20 28.55
C SER A 263 2.85 -19.96 29.30
N ASP A 264 1.81 -20.72 28.94
CA ASP A 264 0.48 -20.66 29.55
C ASP A 264 0.44 -21.17 31.00
N HIS A 265 1.58 -21.41 31.63
CA HIS A 265 1.71 -21.93 32.99
C HIS A 265 2.08 -20.88 34.05
N ALA A 266 2.25 -19.61 33.68
CA ALA A 266 2.62 -18.55 34.64
C ALA A 266 1.43 -17.69 35.14
N THR A 267 0.20 -18.22 35.13
CA THR A 267 -1.01 -17.43 35.47
C THR A 267 -1.48 -17.45 36.92
N ASP A 268 -0.76 -18.07 37.86
CA ASP A 268 -1.18 -18.05 39.28
C ASP A 268 -0.25 -17.29 40.24
N ASN A 269 0.94 -16.84 39.84
CA ASN A 269 1.90 -16.23 40.79
C ASN A 269 2.35 -14.79 40.50
N LEU A 270 1.75 -14.08 39.54
CA LEU A 270 2.06 -12.65 39.28
C LEU A 270 1.12 -11.68 40.01
N ILE A 271 0.59 -12.09 41.16
CA ILE A 271 -0.12 -11.21 42.10
C ILE A 271 0.63 -11.27 43.44
N LYS A 272 1.87 -10.80 43.46
CA LYS A 272 2.48 -10.26 44.68
C LYS A 272 3.24 -8.99 44.33
N ASP A 273 2.85 -7.95 45.06
CA ASP A 273 3.35 -6.59 45.08
C ASP A 273 4.84 -6.44 44.78
N SER A 274 5.16 -5.69 43.74
CA SER A 274 6.29 -4.75 43.68
C SER A 274 6.27 -3.98 42.35
N ALA A 275 6.91 -2.82 42.37
CA ALA A 275 6.92 -1.72 41.40
C ALA A 275 7.20 -2.11 39.92
N PRO A 276 6.89 -1.21 38.97
CA PRO A 276 6.67 -1.52 37.56
C PRO A 276 7.97 -1.41 36.77
N GLU A 277 8.84 -2.41 36.82
CA GLU A 277 9.99 -2.43 35.92
C GLU A 277 10.35 -3.87 35.55
N ASN A 278 10.37 -4.13 34.25
CA ASN A 278 11.03 -5.26 33.58
C ASN A 278 10.33 -6.62 33.62
N LYS A 279 9.32 -6.80 32.74
CA LYS A 279 9.14 -7.97 31.83
C LYS A 279 7.85 -7.82 31.00
N THR A 280 7.81 -6.81 30.13
CA THR A 280 6.67 -6.49 29.25
C THR A 280 6.93 -6.76 27.77
N ASN A 281 7.99 -7.50 27.43
CA ASN A 281 8.40 -7.66 26.02
C ASN A 281 7.25 -8.17 25.12
N GLY A 282 6.42 -9.08 25.65
CA GLY A 282 5.32 -9.70 24.90
C GLY A 282 4.10 -8.85 24.59
N ILE A 283 3.99 -7.63 25.13
CA ILE A 283 2.83 -6.75 24.90
C ILE A 283 3.23 -5.46 24.17
N SER A 284 4.51 -5.34 23.79
CA SER A 284 5.07 -4.17 23.12
C SER A 284 4.32 -3.82 21.81
N SER A 285 3.91 -4.81 21.01
CA SER A 285 3.16 -4.53 19.78
C SER A 285 1.77 -3.91 20.02
N ILE A 286 1.08 -4.33 21.08
CA ILE A 286 -0.23 -3.78 21.46
C ILE A 286 -0.06 -2.38 22.05
N GLU A 287 1.01 -2.14 22.80
CA GLU A 287 1.37 -0.81 23.29
C GLU A 287 1.56 0.16 22.14
N ILE A 288 2.31 -0.22 21.10
CA ILE A 288 2.54 0.60 19.92
C ILE A 288 1.25 0.90 19.15
N LEU A 289 0.30 -0.05 19.11
CA LEU A 289 -1.03 0.20 18.54
C LEU A 289 -1.87 1.19 19.38
N ILE A 290 -1.73 1.18 20.71
CA ILE A 290 -2.39 2.14 21.60
C ILE A 290 -1.77 3.52 21.46
N ASP A 291 -0.43 3.60 21.39
CA ASP A 291 0.29 4.86 21.16
C ASP A 291 -0.08 5.44 19.80
N PHE A 292 -0.19 4.60 18.77
CA PHE A 292 -0.70 5.00 17.46
C PHE A 292 -2.13 5.52 17.53
N LEU A 293 -3.04 4.88 18.27
CA LEU A 293 -4.40 5.43 18.50
C LEU A 293 -4.34 6.81 19.17
N HIS A 294 -3.50 6.96 20.19
CA HIS A 294 -3.37 8.21 20.92
C HIS A 294 -2.85 9.35 20.03
N SER A 295 -1.90 9.06 19.13
CA SER A 295 -1.40 10.05 18.18
C SER A 295 -2.47 10.45 17.15
N GLN A 296 -3.30 9.51 16.68
CA GLN A 296 -4.47 9.84 15.84
C GLN A 296 -5.43 10.79 16.53
N LEU A 297 -5.76 10.53 17.80
CA LEU A 297 -6.70 11.35 18.58
C LEU A 297 -6.17 12.77 18.79
N LYS A 298 -4.86 12.93 19.06
CA LYS A 298 -4.23 14.25 19.18
C LYS A 298 -4.24 15.04 17.88
N LEU A 299 -4.02 14.37 16.74
CA LEU A 299 -4.13 14.99 15.43
C LEU A 299 -5.57 15.41 15.09
N ASP A 300 -6.57 14.83 15.76
CA ASP A 300 -7.98 15.19 15.60
C ASP A 300 -8.35 16.40 16.45
N ALA A 301 -7.94 16.38 17.72
CA ALA A 301 -8.14 17.49 18.65
C ALA A 301 -7.48 18.81 18.18
N GLY A 302 -6.38 18.73 17.42
CA GLY A 302 -5.68 19.89 16.87
C GLY A 302 -6.33 20.57 15.66
N LYS A 303 -7.41 20.01 15.08
CA LYS A 303 -8.05 20.49 13.84
C LYS A 303 -9.34 21.29 14.04
N GLU A 304 -9.56 21.84 15.24
CA GLU A 304 -10.69 22.75 15.50
C GLU A 304 -10.61 24.09 14.71
N SER A 305 -9.53 24.33 13.95
CA SER A 305 -9.39 25.48 13.06
C SER A 305 -8.90 25.04 11.67
N GLU A 306 -9.66 25.43 10.65
CA GLU A 306 -9.31 25.51 9.22
C GLU A 306 -9.70 24.34 8.29
N THR A 307 -10.83 24.57 7.60
CA THR A 307 -11.08 24.24 6.17
C THR A 307 -11.11 22.77 5.74
N ALA A 308 -12.31 22.18 5.82
CA ALA A 308 -13.07 21.52 4.73
C ALA A 308 -12.32 20.67 3.66
N SER A 309 -11.21 20.00 3.98
CA SER A 309 -10.61 18.95 3.14
C SER A 309 -10.18 17.72 3.93
N ASP A 310 -10.61 17.62 5.19
CA ASP A 310 -10.14 16.60 6.11
C ASP A 310 -10.61 15.21 5.71
N ILE A 311 -9.63 14.30 5.56
CA ILE A 311 -9.84 12.86 5.64
C ILE A 311 -10.73 12.63 6.87
N ARG A 312 -11.96 12.15 6.63
CA ARG A 312 -13.00 12.01 7.65
C ARG A 312 -12.35 11.37 8.87
N THR A 313 -12.45 12.01 10.02
CA THR A 313 -11.83 11.57 11.28
C THR A 313 -12.09 10.07 11.54
N ASP A 314 -13.30 9.63 11.18
CA ASP A 314 -13.74 8.23 11.11
C ASP A 314 -12.79 7.31 10.30
N GLU A 315 -12.33 7.71 9.11
CA GLU A 315 -11.47 6.91 8.24
C GLU A 315 -10.06 6.69 8.83
N ARG A 316 -9.61 7.56 9.74
CA ARG A 316 -8.31 7.42 10.42
C ARG A 316 -8.43 6.68 11.75
N ILE A 317 -9.44 7.00 12.55
CA ILE A 317 -9.58 6.50 13.93
C ILE A 317 -10.31 5.15 13.96
N CYS A 318 -11.36 4.95 13.14
CA CYS A 318 -12.14 3.72 13.18
C CYS A 318 -11.33 2.45 12.88
N PRO A 319 -10.37 2.43 11.91
CA PRO A 319 -9.57 1.23 11.67
C PRO A 319 -8.78 0.77 12.90
N ILE A 320 -8.13 1.69 13.62
CA ILE A 320 -7.32 1.33 14.79
C ILE A 320 -8.20 0.94 15.98
N LEU A 321 -9.31 1.64 16.22
CA LEU A 321 -10.29 1.26 17.24
C LEU A 321 -10.89 -0.13 16.99
N ASN A 322 -11.26 -0.42 15.74
CA ASN A 322 -11.77 -1.73 15.36
C ASN A 322 -10.71 -2.81 15.56
N CYS A 323 -9.46 -2.56 15.17
CA CYS A 323 -8.35 -3.48 15.36
C CYS A 323 -8.15 -3.84 16.84
N LEU A 324 -8.03 -2.84 17.72
CA LEU A 324 -7.86 -3.02 19.17
C LEU A 324 -9.08 -3.70 19.81
N THR A 325 -10.28 -3.39 19.33
CA THR A 325 -11.52 -4.05 19.78
C THR A 325 -11.54 -5.53 19.39
N ARG A 326 -11.19 -5.87 18.14
CA ARG A 326 -11.10 -7.25 17.66
C ARG A 326 -10.02 -8.03 18.44
N ALA A 327 -8.87 -7.42 18.68
CA ALA A 327 -7.78 -7.98 19.48
C ALA A 327 -8.20 -8.24 20.95
N SER A 328 -8.90 -7.31 21.57
CA SER A 328 -9.39 -7.43 22.95
C SER A 328 -10.51 -8.48 23.08
N LYS A 329 -11.37 -8.61 22.06
CA LYS A 329 -12.40 -9.65 22.02
C LYS A 329 -11.81 -11.04 21.84
N SER A 330 -10.73 -11.17 21.07
CA SER A 330 -10.12 -12.47 20.78
C SER A 330 -9.20 -12.99 21.88
N ASN A 331 -8.52 -12.13 22.65
CA ASN A 331 -7.54 -12.55 23.65
C ASN A 331 -7.70 -11.84 25.00
N ARG A 332 -7.85 -12.62 26.08
CA ARG A 332 -8.03 -12.11 27.45
C ARG A 332 -6.84 -11.28 27.94
N ARG A 333 -5.60 -11.63 27.57
CA ARG A 333 -4.39 -10.90 27.96
C ARG A 333 -4.37 -9.53 27.30
N ILE A 334 -4.64 -9.46 26.00
CA ILE A 334 -4.76 -8.20 25.25
C ILE A 334 -5.83 -7.31 25.90
N ARG A 335 -7.03 -7.85 26.16
CA ARG A 335 -8.10 -7.10 26.81
C ARG A 335 -7.71 -6.52 28.17
N LYS A 336 -7.05 -7.32 29.02
CA LYS A 336 -6.60 -6.86 30.35
C LYS A 336 -5.58 -5.73 30.21
N PHE A 337 -4.63 -5.85 29.28
CA PHE A 337 -3.63 -4.83 29.01
C PHE A 337 -4.25 -3.54 28.47
N CYS A 338 -5.07 -3.60 27.43
CA CYS A 338 -5.78 -2.43 26.88
C CYS A 338 -6.61 -1.73 27.97
N ARG A 339 -7.33 -2.49 28.81
CA ARG A 339 -8.08 -1.92 29.94
C ARG A 339 -7.18 -1.18 30.92
N LEU A 340 -6.02 -1.75 31.29
CA LEU A 340 -5.10 -1.12 32.24
C LEU A 340 -4.42 0.13 31.67
N LYS A 341 -4.14 0.16 30.36
CA LYS A 341 -3.51 1.30 29.67
C LYS A 341 -4.50 2.42 29.38
N VAL A 342 -5.69 2.09 28.85
CA VAL A 342 -6.71 3.08 28.46
C VAL A 342 -7.55 3.54 29.65
N LEU A 343 -7.88 2.64 30.58
CA LEU A 343 -8.72 2.93 31.74
C LEU A 343 -7.97 2.58 33.04
N PRO A 344 -6.87 3.28 33.37
CA PRO A 344 -6.12 3.03 34.60
C PRO A 344 -6.96 3.32 35.85
N TYR A 345 -6.49 2.83 37.00
CA TYR A 345 -7.14 3.12 38.28
C TYR A 345 -7.07 4.63 38.56
N LEU A 346 -8.24 5.28 38.60
CA LEU A 346 -8.34 6.74 38.62
C LEU A 346 -7.92 7.38 39.94
N GLY A 347 -7.94 6.65 41.05
CA GLY A 347 -7.58 7.19 42.37
C GLY A 347 -8.28 8.52 42.68
N LYS A 348 -7.51 9.63 42.61
CA LYS A 348 -7.99 10.99 42.90
C LYS A 348 -8.72 11.66 41.74
N ASP A 349 -8.54 11.17 40.51
CA ASP A 349 -9.11 11.74 39.28
C ASP A 349 -10.59 11.40 39.08
N VAL A 350 -11.17 10.54 39.93
CA VAL A 350 -12.61 10.18 39.94
C VAL A 350 -13.52 11.40 40.09
N LYS A 351 -13.00 12.51 40.62
CA LYS A 351 -13.75 13.75 40.85
C LYS A 351 -13.85 14.66 39.62
N ARG A 352 -13.06 14.40 38.57
CA ARG A 352 -13.14 15.14 37.30
C ARG A 352 -14.14 14.48 36.37
N LEU A 353 -14.73 15.27 35.47
CA LEU A 353 -15.60 14.73 34.43
C LEU A 353 -14.77 13.81 33.50
N PRO A 354 -15.31 12.66 33.04
CA PRO A 354 -14.60 11.77 32.14
C PRO A 354 -14.15 12.42 30.83
N GLU A 355 -14.88 13.42 30.35
CA GLU A 355 -14.56 14.22 29.17
C GLU A 355 -13.47 15.28 29.39
N ASP A 356 -13.11 15.58 30.65
CA ASP A 356 -12.11 16.60 30.99
C ASP A 356 -10.70 15.98 31.13
N GLY A 357 -9.81 16.27 30.18
CA GLY A 357 -8.38 15.99 30.26
C GLY A 357 -7.73 15.63 28.91
N ASP A 358 -6.41 15.45 28.92
CA ASP A 358 -5.61 15.14 27.72
C ASP A 358 -5.12 13.68 27.66
N SER A 359 -5.66 12.81 28.51
CA SER A 359 -5.30 11.39 28.52
C SER A 359 -6.10 10.63 27.47
N ILE A 360 -5.60 9.49 26.99
CA ILE A 360 -6.32 8.63 26.02
C ILE A 360 -7.72 8.17 26.51
N ARG A 361 -7.97 8.25 27.82
CA ARG A 361 -9.29 7.94 28.42
C ARG A 361 -10.31 9.02 28.10
N ASN A 362 -9.87 10.27 28.20
CA ASN A 362 -10.67 11.46 27.96
C ASN A 362 -10.93 11.55 26.47
#